data_AF-A0A3G1J037-F1
#
_entry.id   AF-A0A3G1J037-F1
#
_cell.length_a   1.000
_cell.length_b   1.000
_cell.length_c   1.000
_cell.angle_alpha   90.00
_cell.angle_beta   90.00
_cell.angle_gamma   90.00
#
_symmetry.space_group_name_H-M   'P 1'
#
loop_
_entity.id
_entity.type
_entity.pdbx_description
1 polymer ?
#
loop_
_entity_poly.entity_id
_entity_poly.type
_entity_poly.pdbx_seq_one_letter_code
_entity_poly.pdbx_strand_id
1 'polypeptide(L)'
;MRAEPETLAVLREELWAVPPEARLTRFSGWIRRLEPDLPDLDDAGLRRRLDVYRATARAAAAHRARPHDGRVTLFRASRSAAWPPGGLSAEAWERDPRLRWRELVALPLDVREVSGTHHSIVVGEDVEGLAAALRSALGALALA
;
A
#
# COMPACT_ATOMS: atom_id res chain seq x y z
N MET A 1 12.50 -7.49 4.92
CA MET A 1 13.14 -8.18 3.79
C MET A 1 12.25 -8.09 2.55
N ARG A 2 12.77 -7.79 1.35
CA ARG A 2 12.00 -7.93 0.10
C ARG A 2 12.21 -9.35 -0.40
N ALA A 3 11.13 -10.12 -0.55
CA ALA A 3 11.24 -11.41 -1.23
C ALA A 3 11.52 -11.15 -2.72
N GLU A 4 12.52 -11.83 -3.28
CA GLU A 4 12.85 -11.70 -4.70
C GLU A 4 11.66 -12.14 -5.58
N PRO A 5 11.46 -11.58 -6.77
CA PRO A 5 10.32 -11.91 -7.64
C PRO A 5 10.19 -13.41 -7.95
N GLU A 6 11.33 -14.08 -8.16
CA GLU A 6 11.42 -15.52 -8.40
C GLU A 6 10.90 -16.31 -7.20
N THR A 7 11.23 -15.85 -5.99
CA THR A 7 10.80 -16.44 -4.73
C THR A 7 9.27 -16.36 -4.58
N LEU A 8 8.67 -15.23 -4.96
CA LEU A 8 7.21 -15.06 -4.95
C LEU A 8 6.51 -15.89 -6.03
N ALA A 9 7.13 -16.05 -7.20
CA ALA A 9 6.60 -16.87 -8.28
C ALA A 9 6.53 -18.35 -7.86
N VAL A 10 7.61 -18.87 -7.27
CA VAL A 10 7.66 -20.24 -6.71
C VAL A 10 6.60 -20.43 -5.63
N LEU A 11 6.53 -19.51 -4.67
CA LEU A 11 5.53 -19.60 -3.61
C LEU A 11 4.10 -19.63 -4.16
N ARG A 12 3.81 -18.81 -5.16
CA ARG A 12 2.50 -18.81 -5.82
C ARG A 12 2.23 -20.18 -6.44
N GLU A 13 3.14 -20.73 -7.22
CA GLU A 13 2.96 -22.07 -7.84
C GLU A 13 2.71 -23.15 -6.79
N GLU A 14 3.50 -23.17 -5.70
CA GLU A 14 3.31 -24.11 -4.60
C GLU A 14 1.92 -23.99 -3.95
N LEU A 15 1.45 -22.77 -3.73
CA LEU A 15 0.12 -22.54 -3.15
C LEU A 15 -1.00 -22.96 -4.11
N TRP A 16 -0.81 -22.81 -5.42
CA TRP A 16 -1.78 -23.24 -6.41
C TRP A 16 -1.85 -24.76 -6.56
N ALA A 17 -0.73 -25.46 -6.34
CA ALA A 17 -0.64 -26.92 -6.41
C ALA A 17 -1.32 -27.65 -5.24
N VAL A 18 -1.63 -26.96 -4.14
CA VAL A 18 -2.31 -27.56 -2.97
C VAL A 18 -3.80 -27.16 -2.90
N PRO A 19 -4.67 -28.01 -2.32
CA PRO A 19 -6.08 -27.68 -2.09
C PRO A 19 -6.25 -26.37 -1.31
N PRO A 20 -7.31 -25.57 -1.56
CA PRO A 20 -7.51 -24.26 -0.93
C PRO A 20 -7.39 -24.25 0.60
N GLU A 21 -7.89 -25.27 1.27
CA GLU A 21 -7.86 -25.48 2.71
C GLU A 21 -6.44 -25.68 3.27
N ALA A 22 -5.51 -26.22 2.47
CA ALA A 22 -4.13 -26.47 2.85
C ALA A 22 -3.19 -25.28 2.57
N ARG A 23 -3.62 -24.31 1.75
CA ARG A 23 -2.79 -23.16 1.32
C ARG A 23 -2.29 -22.33 2.49
N LEU A 24 -3.13 -22.11 3.49
CA LEU A 24 -2.76 -21.25 4.61
C LEU A 24 -1.65 -21.87 5.46
N THR A 25 -1.76 -23.15 5.77
CA THR A 25 -0.73 -23.89 6.49
C THR A 25 0.57 -23.99 5.68
N ARG A 26 0.48 -24.14 4.35
CA ARG A 26 1.68 -24.09 3.48
C ARG A 26 2.34 -22.71 3.53
N PHE A 27 1.55 -21.64 3.44
CA PHE A 27 2.04 -20.26 3.51
C PHE A 27 2.63 -19.94 4.88
N SER A 28 2.00 -20.36 5.97
CA SER A 28 2.50 -20.15 7.34
C SER A 28 3.86 -20.83 7.56
N GLY A 29 4.00 -22.08 7.10
CA GLY A 29 5.28 -22.78 7.09
C GLY A 29 6.34 -22.05 6.26
N TRP A 30 5.95 -21.42 5.16
CA TRP A 30 6.87 -20.65 4.33
C TRP A 30 7.36 -19.38 5.03
N ILE A 31 6.46 -18.59 5.64
CA ILE A 31 6.87 -17.38 6.36
C ILE A 31 7.73 -17.73 7.58
N ARG A 32 7.36 -18.75 8.36
CA ARG A 32 8.15 -19.17 9.54
C ARG A 32 9.59 -19.58 9.21
N ARG A 33 9.83 -20.13 8.01
CA ARG A 33 11.19 -20.45 7.55
C ARG A 33 12.03 -19.21 7.25
N LEU A 34 11.39 -18.14 6.81
CA LEU A 34 12.07 -16.90 6.43
C LEU A 34 12.19 -15.91 7.57
N GLU A 35 11.20 -15.91 8.47
CA GLU A 35 11.04 -14.93 9.55
C GLU A 35 10.59 -15.70 10.81
N PRO A 36 11.48 -16.53 11.42
CA PRO A 36 11.12 -17.38 12.56
C PRO A 36 10.67 -16.58 13.79
N ASP A 37 11.15 -15.34 13.92
CA ASP A 37 10.91 -14.48 15.08
C ASP A 37 9.67 -13.58 14.93
N LEU A 38 8.96 -13.64 13.80
CA LEU A 38 7.84 -12.73 13.56
C LEU A 38 6.57 -13.22 14.27
N PRO A 39 6.02 -12.44 15.23
CA PRO A 39 4.90 -12.88 16.05
C PRO A 39 3.61 -13.00 15.24
N ASP A 40 2.68 -13.83 15.74
CA ASP A 40 1.35 -14.05 15.18
C ASP A 40 1.33 -14.62 13.74
N LEU A 41 2.32 -15.44 13.39
CA LEU A 41 2.37 -16.18 12.12
C LEU A 41 1.98 -17.66 12.25
N ASP A 42 1.25 -18.01 13.31
CA ASP A 42 0.51 -19.27 13.29
C ASP A 42 -0.70 -19.21 12.37
N ASP A 43 -1.28 -20.37 12.09
CA ASP A 43 -2.43 -20.47 11.20
C ASP A 43 -3.59 -19.59 11.70
N ALA A 44 -3.77 -19.42 13.02
CA ALA A 44 -4.80 -18.57 13.59
C ALA A 44 -4.55 -17.08 13.33
N GLY A 45 -3.32 -16.61 13.55
CA GLY A 45 -2.89 -15.23 13.29
C GLY A 45 -3.00 -14.86 11.82
N LEU A 46 -2.60 -15.77 10.93
CA LEU A 46 -2.74 -15.56 9.49
C LEU A 46 -4.21 -15.57 9.03
N ARG A 47 -5.07 -16.43 9.60
CA ARG A 47 -6.53 -16.36 9.33
C ARG A 47 -7.07 -14.99 9.70
N ARG A 48 -6.79 -14.50 10.91
CA ARG A 48 -7.23 -13.17 11.36
C ARG A 48 -6.77 -12.05 10.41
N ARG A 49 -5.50 -12.07 10.00
CA ARG A 49 -4.96 -11.08 9.04
C ARG A 49 -5.64 -11.15 7.68
N LEU A 50 -5.88 -12.37 7.16
CA LEU A 50 -6.61 -12.56 5.90
C LEU A 50 -8.05 -12.10 5.98
N ASP A 51 -8.71 -12.31 7.11
CA ASP A 51 -10.09 -11.88 7.31
C ASP A 51 -10.19 -10.36 7.32
N VAL A 52 -9.28 -9.67 8.03
CA VAL A 52 -9.17 -8.20 7.99
C VAL A 52 -8.88 -7.72 6.57
N TYR A 53 -7.91 -8.33 5.87
CA TYR A 53 -7.59 -7.96 4.50
C TYR A 53 -8.80 -8.10 3.57
N ARG A 54 -9.53 -9.23 3.63
CA ARG A 54 -10.72 -9.47 2.82
C ARG A 54 -11.84 -8.49 3.15
N ALA A 55 -12.07 -8.20 4.44
CA ALA A 55 -13.06 -7.23 4.86
C ALA A 55 -12.73 -5.83 4.34
N THR A 56 -11.49 -5.38 4.49
CA THR A 56 -11.01 -4.08 3.99
C THR A 56 -11.11 -4.01 2.46
N ALA A 57 -10.74 -5.06 1.74
CA ALA A 57 -10.86 -5.11 0.28
C ALA A 57 -12.31 -5.00 -0.19
N ARG A 58 -13.24 -5.71 0.47
CA ARG A 58 -14.68 -5.60 0.20
C ARG A 58 -15.21 -4.20 0.49
N ALA A 59 -14.85 -3.63 1.64
CA ALA A 59 -15.25 -2.28 2.02
C ALA A 59 -14.74 -1.24 1.00
N ALA A 60 -13.47 -1.34 0.59
CA ALA A 60 -12.89 -0.46 -0.42
C ALA A 60 -13.60 -0.60 -1.79
N ALA A 61 -13.91 -1.83 -2.22
CA ALA A 61 -14.61 -2.07 -3.49
C ALA A 61 -16.06 -1.54 -3.49
N ALA A 62 -16.74 -1.64 -2.34
CA ALA A 62 -18.10 -1.15 -2.17
C ALA A 62 -18.17 0.36 -1.91
N HIS A 63 -17.07 0.98 -1.46
CA HIS A 63 -17.05 2.41 -1.15
C HIS A 63 -17.34 3.25 -2.39
N ARG A 64 -18.23 4.24 -2.21
CA ARG A 64 -18.52 5.27 -3.19
C ARG A 64 -18.06 6.59 -2.60
N ALA A 65 -16.91 7.06 -3.05
CA ALA A 65 -16.36 8.33 -2.63
C ALA A 65 -17.33 9.46 -3.02
N ARG A 66 -17.52 10.41 -2.11
CA ARG A 66 -18.31 11.63 -2.34
C ARG A 66 -17.36 12.81 -2.53
N PRO A 67 -17.77 13.86 -3.26
CA PRO A 67 -17.00 15.10 -3.31
C PRO A 67 -16.71 15.64 -1.91
N HIS A 68 -15.49 16.12 -1.73
CA HIS A 68 -15.00 16.78 -0.53
C HIS A 68 -14.75 18.26 -0.83
N ASP A 69 -15.30 19.13 -0.01
CA ASP A 69 -15.23 20.59 -0.14
C ASP A 69 -14.00 21.20 0.55
N GLY A 70 -13.32 20.43 1.40
CA GLY A 70 -12.09 20.84 2.07
C GLY A 70 -10.84 20.80 1.18
N ARG A 71 -9.79 21.46 1.68
CA ARG A 71 -8.45 21.39 1.07
C ARG A 71 -7.86 20.00 1.31
N VAL A 72 -7.28 19.43 0.25
CA VAL A 72 -6.62 18.13 0.31
C VAL A 72 -5.17 18.27 -0.14
N THR A 73 -4.25 17.78 0.68
CA THR A 73 -2.85 17.55 0.29
C THR A 73 -2.62 16.06 0.10
N LEU A 74 -2.17 15.66 -1.08
CA LEU A 74 -1.82 14.28 -1.41
C LEU A 74 -0.30 14.13 -1.49
N PHE A 75 0.26 13.31 -0.61
CA PHE A 75 1.67 12.95 -0.66
C PHE A 75 1.88 11.73 -1.56
N ARG A 76 2.68 11.91 -2.61
CA ARG A 76 3.00 10.88 -3.61
C ARG A 76 4.41 10.37 -3.42
N ALA A 77 4.60 9.07 -3.30
CA ALA A 77 5.92 8.45 -3.38
C ALA A 77 6.51 8.62 -4.79
N SER A 78 7.76 9.06 -4.88
CA SER A 78 8.46 9.30 -6.17
C SER A 78 8.76 8.00 -6.93
N ARG A 79 8.80 6.86 -6.23
CA ARG A 79 9.03 5.53 -6.82
C ARG A 79 7.75 4.72 -6.73
N SER A 80 7.31 4.17 -7.86
CA SER A 80 6.23 3.21 -7.87
C SER A 80 6.71 1.89 -7.29
N ALA A 81 5.99 1.37 -6.28
CA ALA A 81 6.12 -0.03 -5.86
C ALA A 81 5.22 -0.96 -6.70
N ALA A 82 4.44 -0.41 -7.64
CA ALA A 82 3.46 -1.18 -8.38
C ALA A 82 4.16 -2.28 -9.18
N TRP A 83 3.53 -3.45 -9.19
CA TRP A 83 3.87 -4.55 -10.07
C TRP A 83 2.99 -4.46 -11.34
N PRO A 84 3.58 -4.52 -12.56
CA PRO A 84 4.99 -4.73 -12.84
C PRO A 84 5.85 -3.47 -12.56
N PRO A 85 7.14 -3.66 -12.24
CA PRO A 85 8.05 -2.57 -11.91
C PRO A 85 8.18 -1.58 -13.08
N GLY A 86 7.94 -0.31 -12.76
CA GLY A 86 8.04 0.81 -13.68
C GLY A 86 7.49 2.04 -12.96
N GLY A 87 8.27 3.11 -12.90
CA GLY A 87 7.74 4.39 -12.45
C GLY A 87 6.55 4.74 -13.35
N LEU A 88 5.35 4.88 -12.78
CA LEU A 88 4.25 5.46 -13.54
C LEU A 88 4.70 6.87 -13.90
N SER A 89 4.78 7.19 -15.20
CA SER A 89 4.98 8.58 -15.61
C SER A 89 3.87 9.45 -15.01
N ALA A 90 4.10 10.75 -14.87
CA ALA A 90 3.08 11.68 -14.38
C ALA A 90 1.76 11.52 -15.16
N GLU A 91 1.84 11.32 -16.48
CA GLU A 91 0.70 11.07 -17.36
C GLU A 91 0.01 9.72 -17.11
N ALA A 92 0.77 8.64 -16.85
CA ALA A 92 0.20 7.34 -16.51
C ALA A 92 -0.54 7.38 -15.16
N TRP A 93 -0.05 8.20 -14.24
CA TRP A 93 -0.65 8.43 -12.94
C TRP A 93 -1.95 9.26 -13.05
N GLU A 94 -1.95 10.33 -13.85
CA GLU A 94 -3.15 11.14 -14.12
C GLU A 94 -4.26 10.35 -14.81
N ARG A 95 -3.89 9.37 -15.65
CA ARG A 95 -4.82 8.49 -16.33
C ARG A 95 -5.25 7.27 -15.50
N ASP A 96 -4.65 7.02 -14.34
CA ASP A 96 -5.03 5.88 -13.51
C ASP A 96 -6.42 6.14 -12.90
N PRO A 97 -7.45 5.36 -13.29
CA PRO A 97 -8.80 5.58 -12.80
C PRO A 97 -8.95 5.39 -11.28
N ARG A 98 -7.95 4.80 -10.61
CA ARG A 98 -7.88 4.64 -9.15
C ARG A 98 -7.36 5.88 -8.44
N LEU A 99 -6.81 6.86 -9.17
CA LEU A 99 -6.12 8.04 -8.64
C LEU A 99 -6.83 9.36 -8.99
N ARG A 100 -8.13 9.28 -9.30
CA ARG A 100 -9.02 10.40 -9.69
C ARG A 100 -9.36 11.37 -8.54
N TRP A 101 -8.40 11.65 -7.65
CA TRP A 101 -8.58 12.55 -6.51
C TRP A 101 -9.06 13.95 -6.90
N ARG A 102 -8.61 14.46 -8.07
CA ARG A 102 -9.02 15.76 -8.61
C ARG A 102 -10.52 15.88 -8.84
N GLU A 103 -11.21 14.77 -9.08
CA GLU A 103 -12.66 14.76 -9.31
C GLU A 103 -13.47 14.69 -8.01
N LEU A 104 -12.80 14.32 -6.93
CA LEU A 104 -13.40 14.16 -5.61
C LEU A 104 -13.17 15.38 -4.72
N VAL A 105 -12.47 16.42 -5.19
CA VAL A 105 -12.20 17.63 -4.41
C VAL A 105 -12.76 18.86 -5.12
N ALA A 106 -13.44 19.73 -4.38
CA ALA A 106 -13.99 20.97 -4.94
C ALA A 106 -12.92 22.08 -5.06
N LEU A 107 -11.88 22.01 -4.22
CA LEU A 107 -10.76 22.95 -4.21
C LEU A 107 -9.54 22.35 -4.93
N PRO A 108 -8.58 23.19 -5.37
CA PRO A 108 -7.35 22.68 -5.99
C PRO A 108 -6.65 21.64 -5.10
N LEU A 109 -6.35 20.48 -5.68
CA LEU A 109 -5.59 19.42 -5.03
C LEU A 109 -4.10 19.81 -4.94
N ASP A 110 -3.55 19.87 -3.73
CA ASP A 110 -2.11 20.06 -3.50
C ASP A 110 -1.41 18.70 -3.56
N VAL A 111 -0.60 18.44 -4.58
CA VAL A 111 0.13 17.16 -4.73
C VAL A 111 1.61 17.40 -4.44
N ARG A 112 2.14 16.69 -3.45
CA ARG A 112 3.55 16.80 -3.02
C ARG A 112 4.25 15.47 -3.21
N GLU A 113 5.33 15.47 -3.98
CA GLU A 113 6.15 14.28 -4.14
C GLU A 113 7.11 14.10 -2.95
N VAL A 114 7.32 12.85 -2.54
CA VAL A 114 8.19 12.44 -1.44
C VAL A 114 9.09 11.29 -1.91
N SER A 115 10.38 11.31 -1.54
CA SER A 115 11.27 10.19 -1.84
C SER A 115 10.71 8.90 -1.26
N GLY A 116 10.77 7.81 -2.03
CA GLY A 116 10.39 6.49 -1.53
C GLY A 116 9.41 5.76 -2.40
N THR A 117 8.97 4.60 -1.92
CA THR A 117 7.86 3.82 -2.47
C THR A 117 6.63 3.98 -1.58
N HIS A 118 5.45 3.55 -2.03
CA HIS A 118 4.24 3.54 -1.19
C HIS A 118 4.46 2.92 0.20
N HIS A 119 5.31 1.89 0.27
CA HIS A 119 5.70 1.26 1.53
C HIS A 119 6.79 2.06 2.27
N SER A 120 7.89 2.44 1.61
CA SER A 120 9.01 3.06 2.34
C SER A 120 8.71 4.48 2.84
N ILE A 121 7.75 5.21 2.24
CA ILE A 121 7.37 6.52 2.77
C ILE A 121 6.70 6.46 4.15
N VAL A 122 6.15 5.30 4.55
CA VAL A 122 5.52 5.12 5.86
C VAL A 122 6.34 4.25 6.82
N VAL A 123 7.37 3.55 6.34
CA VAL A 123 8.29 2.78 7.18
C VAL A 123 9.72 2.79 6.62
N GLY A 124 10.72 2.91 7.49
CA GLY A 124 12.14 2.89 7.09
C GLY A 124 12.72 4.27 6.78
N GLU A 125 13.72 4.32 5.89
CA GLU A 125 14.59 5.50 5.69
C GLU A 125 13.89 6.71 5.07
N ASP A 126 12.82 6.50 4.29
CA ASP A 126 12.11 7.58 3.59
C ASP A 126 11.06 8.30 4.48
N VAL A 127 10.82 7.83 5.71
CA VAL A 127 9.80 8.37 6.63
C VAL A 127 10.06 9.82 7.02
N GLU A 128 11.32 10.21 7.22
CA GLU A 128 11.67 11.58 7.59
C GLU A 128 11.28 12.60 6.52
N GLY A 129 11.36 12.19 5.25
CA GLY A 129 10.92 13.01 4.12
C GLY A 129 9.42 13.27 4.17
N LEU A 130 8.61 12.24 4.44
CA LEU A 130 7.16 12.39 4.60
C LEU A 130 6.82 13.25 5.82
N ALA A 131 7.50 13.03 6.94
CA ALA A 131 7.29 13.79 8.17
C ALA A 131 7.58 15.29 7.98
N ALA A 132 8.66 15.65 7.29
CA ALA A 132 8.99 17.04 6.97
C ALA A 132 7.92 17.68 6.06
N ALA A 133 7.47 16.94 5.03
CA ALA A 133 6.44 17.42 4.11
C ALA A 133 5.08 17.64 4.81
N LEU A 134 4.72 16.76 5.75
CA LEU A 134 3.53 16.90 6.61
C LEU A 134 3.61 18.13 7.50
N ARG A 135 4.74 18.35 8.19
CA ARG A 135 4.94 19.55 9.03
C ARG A 135 4.81 20.84 8.23
N SER A 136 5.39 20.88 7.03
CA SER A 136 5.25 22.02 6.13
C SER A 136 3.79 22.27 5.72
N ALA A 137 3.04 21.21 5.37
CA ALA A 137 1.64 21.33 4.98
C ALA A 137 0.76 21.82 6.14
N LEU A 138 0.97 21.29 7.34
CA LEU A 138 0.22 21.69 8.55
C LEU A 138 0.61 23.09 9.04
N GLY A 139 1.89 23.46 8.97
CA GLY A 139 2.36 24.80 9.35
C GLY A 139 1.85 25.89 8.41
N ALA A 140 1.73 25.59 7.11
CA ALA A 140 1.13 26.53 6.15
C ALA A 140 -0.36 26.79 6.41
N LEU A 141 -1.09 25.85 7.02
CA LEU A 141 -2.49 26.04 7.42
C LEU A 141 -2.63 26.94 8.65
N ALA A 142 -1.60 27.05 9.51
CA ALA A 142 -1.66 27.90 10.70
C ALA A 142 -1.48 29.40 10.40
N LEU A 143 -1.04 29.74 9.17
CA LEU A 143 -0.77 31.11 8.73
C LEU A 143 -1.79 31.64 7.70
N ALA A 144 -2.77 30.82 7.31
CA ALA A 144 -3.80 31.14 6.31
C ALA A 144 -5.17 31.27 6.95
#